data_AF-A0A382LA37-F1
#
_entry.id   AF-A0A382LA37-F1
#
_cell.length_a   1.000
_cell.length_b   1.000
_cell.length_c   1.000
_cell.angle_alpha   90.00
_cell.angle_beta   90.00
_cell.angle_gamma   90.00
#
_symmetry.space_group_name_H-M   'P 1'
#
loop_
_entity.id
_entity.type
_entity.pdbx_description
1 polymer ?
#
loop_
_entity_poly.entity_id
_entity_poly.type
_entity_poly.pdbx_seq_one_letter_code
_entity_poly.pdbx_strand_id
1 'polypeptide(L)'
;VLLNSDEWLTRKKGRPFMPFEERSTILEGMHMVDNVYGVNDSDGSVTKGLIDVRNSFGKEHDFVFCNGGDRKKDNIPEMLVDGYSFEFNVGGGFKANSSSWILKEWQYPTERRVWGEFSDLFQDKTVKVKELVIEPGKGISYQRHFKRSEIWFISKGSCEVKHSPKDEYHFTVTKLYTDDIFVVRATEWHQIINKTDKPCHIIEIQYGEETTEDDIERLEYYDGD
;
A
#
# COMPACT_ATOMS: atom_id res chain seq x y z
N VAL A 1 -5.11 23.83 -15.46
CA VAL A 1 -5.25 22.73 -14.47
C VAL A 1 -5.81 23.28 -13.18
N LEU A 2 -6.91 22.73 -12.67
CA LEU A 2 -7.40 23.01 -11.32
C LEU A 2 -6.67 22.08 -10.35
N LEU A 3 -5.89 22.65 -9.43
CA LEU A 3 -5.01 21.90 -8.53
C LEU A 3 -5.59 21.88 -7.12
N ASN A 4 -5.78 20.68 -6.57
CA ASN A 4 -6.25 20.51 -5.18
C ASN A 4 -5.27 21.07 -4.15
N SER A 5 -5.81 21.57 -3.05
CA SER A 5 -5.09 22.10 -1.90
C SER A 5 -4.34 21.00 -1.11
N ASP A 6 -3.37 21.41 -0.30
CA ASP A 6 -2.68 20.50 0.63
C ASP A 6 -3.62 20.04 1.75
N GLU A 7 -4.58 20.86 2.16
CA GLU A 7 -5.62 20.51 3.13
C GLU A 7 -6.52 19.40 2.60
N TRP A 8 -6.89 19.44 1.31
CA TRP A 8 -7.66 18.37 0.69
C TRP A 8 -6.87 17.06 0.63
N LEU A 9 -5.59 17.12 0.24
CA LEU A 9 -4.72 15.95 0.25
C LEU A 9 -4.56 15.38 1.66
N THR A 10 -4.45 16.24 2.67
CA THR A 10 -4.36 15.86 4.07
C THR A 10 -5.63 15.15 4.54
N ARG A 11 -6.82 15.71 4.28
CA ARG A 11 -8.10 15.04 4.61
C ARG A 11 -8.24 13.68 3.94
N LYS A 12 -7.78 13.55 2.70
CA LYS A 12 -7.93 12.33 1.89
C LYS A 12 -6.86 11.26 2.17
N LYS A 13 -5.63 11.66 2.46
CA LYS A 13 -4.44 10.77 2.48
C LYS A 13 -3.60 10.90 3.75
N GLY A 14 -4.01 11.69 4.72
CA GLY A 14 -3.27 11.97 5.96
C GLY A 14 -2.18 13.04 5.81
N ARG A 15 -1.56 13.16 4.64
CA ARG A 15 -0.59 14.23 4.30
C ARG A 15 -0.40 14.41 2.79
N PRO A 16 0.03 15.59 2.32
CA PRO A 16 0.48 15.75 0.94
C PRO A 16 1.80 15.00 0.73
N PHE A 17 1.92 14.30 -0.41
CA PHE A 17 3.21 13.73 -0.85
C PHE A 17 4.21 14.83 -1.24
N MET A 18 3.69 15.90 -1.83
CA MET A 18 4.43 17.05 -2.33
C MET A 18 3.57 18.30 -2.04
N PRO A 19 4.16 19.39 -1.50
CA PRO A 19 3.44 20.63 -1.23
C PRO A 19 2.78 21.22 -2.47
N PHE A 20 1.76 22.04 -2.27
CA PHE A 20 1.03 22.71 -3.36
C PHE A 20 1.96 23.47 -4.31
N GLU A 21 2.89 24.26 -3.76
CA GLU A 21 3.81 25.10 -4.56
C GLU A 21 4.69 24.28 -5.51
N GLU A 22 5.23 23.16 -5.05
CA GLU A 22 6.03 22.26 -5.88
C GLU A 22 5.17 21.59 -6.95
N ARG A 23 3.96 21.13 -6.59
CA ARG A 23 3.02 20.54 -7.56
C ARG A 23 2.61 21.56 -8.62
N SER A 24 2.37 22.81 -8.24
CA SER A 24 2.03 23.91 -9.16
C SER A 24 3.18 24.16 -10.11
N THR A 25 4.39 24.32 -9.58
CA THR A 25 5.60 24.57 -10.37
C THR A 25 5.85 23.49 -11.42
N ILE A 26 5.68 22.21 -11.05
CA ILE A 26 5.83 21.09 -11.98
C ILE A 26 4.79 21.13 -13.09
N LEU A 27 3.53 21.42 -12.75
CA LEU A 27 2.43 21.49 -13.71
C LEU A 27 2.58 22.69 -14.67
N GLU A 28 2.97 23.86 -14.15
CA GLU A 28 3.25 25.05 -14.96
C GLU A 28 4.42 24.85 -15.93
N GLY A 29 5.38 23.99 -15.56
CA GLY A 29 6.49 23.63 -16.45
C GLY A 29 6.10 22.73 -17.62
N MET A 30 4.86 22.21 -17.67
CA MET A 30 4.42 21.33 -18.75
C MET A 30 3.88 22.13 -19.93
N HIS A 31 4.42 21.87 -21.13
CA HIS A 31 4.11 22.64 -22.35
C HIS A 31 2.62 22.72 -22.74
N MET A 32 1.80 21.75 -22.33
CA MET A 32 0.37 21.70 -22.62
C MET A 32 -0.50 22.33 -21.52
N VAL A 33 0.10 22.90 -20.48
CA VAL A 33 -0.61 23.55 -19.37
C VAL A 33 -0.46 25.05 -19.50
N ASP A 34 -1.56 25.73 -19.84
CA ASP A 34 -1.55 27.20 -19.92
C ASP A 34 -1.49 27.87 -18.54
N ASN A 35 -2.26 27.33 -17.58
CA ASN A 35 -2.40 27.90 -16.25
C ASN A 35 -2.65 26.82 -15.21
N VAL A 36 -2.18 27.05 -13.97
CA VAL A 36 -2.53 26.26 -12.79
C VAL A 36 -3.28 27.15 -11.81
N TYR A 37 -4.44 26.68 -11.35
CA TYR A 37 -5.29 27.42 -10.41
C TYR A 37 -5.46 26.60 -9.13
N GLY A 38 -5.10 27.19 -7.99
CA GLY A 38 -5.52 26.69 -6.69
C GLY A 38 -7.02 26.87 -6.53
N VAL A 39 -7.71 25.84 -6.05
CA VAL A 39 -9.18 25.86 -5.89
C VAL A 39 -9.57 25.70 -4.42
N ASN A 40 -10.70 26.31 -4.05
CA ASN A 40 -11.34 26.00 -2.79
C ASN A 40 -12.07 24.66 -2.92
N ASP A 41 -11.49 23.63 -2.33
CA ASP A 41 -11.96 22.24 -2.33
C ASP A 41 -12.36 21.77 -0.93
N SER A 42 -12.77 22.71 -0.07
CA SER A 42 -13.24 22.44 1.30
C SER A 42 -14.43 21.47 1.35
N ASP A 43 -15.28 21.46 0.32
CA ASP A 43 -16.41 20.55 0.15
C ASP A 43 -16.04 19.18 -0.45
N GLY A 44 -14.76 18.95 -0.75
CA GLY A 44 -14.26 17.71 -1.34
C GLY A 44 -14.34 17.65 -2.87
N SER A 45 -14.76 18.73 -3.54
CA SER A 45 -14.90 18.85 -4.99
C SER A 45 -14.08 20.02 -5.57
N VAL A 46 -14.00 20.10 -6.89
CA VAL A 46 -13.48 21.28 -7.60
C VAL A 46 -14.58 22.09 -8.31
N THR A 47 -15.84 21.87 -7.94
CA THR A 47 -17.02 22.46 -8.58
C THR A 47 -16.95 23.99 -8.63
N LYS A 48 -16.56 24.61 -7.51
CA LYS A 48 -16.38 26.06 -7.43
C LYS A 48 -15.32 26.57 -8.39
N GLY A 49 -14.20 25.86 -8.53
CA GLY A 49 -13.15 26.19 -9.50
C GLY A 49 -13.65 26.14 -10.95
N LEU A 50 -14.53 25.19 -11.30
CA LEU A 50 -15.14 25.15 -12.63
C LEU A 50 -16.04 26.37 -12.88
N ILE A 51 -16.85 26.75 -11.90
CA ILE A 51 -17.69 27.95 -12.00
C ILE A 51 -16.83 29.20 -12.17
N ASP A 52 -15.76 29.34 -11.39
CA ASP A 52 -14.85 30.48 -11.44
C ASP A 52 -14.14 30.59 -12.79
N VAL A 53 -13.64 29.47 -13.34
CA VAL A 53 -13.02 29.42 -14.68
C VAL A 53 -14.02 29.84 -15.75
N ARG A 54 -15.20 29.23 -15.80
CA ARG A 54 -16.21 29.56 -16.81
C ARG A 54 -16.63 31.03 -16.77
N ASN A 55 -16.81 31.58 -15.56
CA ASN A 55 -17.16 32.99 -15.40
C ASN A 55 -16.03 33.93 -15.84
N SER A 56 -14.77 33.50 -15.71
CA SER A 56 -13.60 34.30 -16.08
C SER A 56 -13.34 34.31 -17.59
N PHE A 57 -13.56 33.18 -18.26
CA PHE A 57 -13.28 33.04 -19.69
C PHE A 57 -14.49 33.36 -20.58
N GLY A 58 -15.71 33.36 -20.05
CA GLY A 58 -16.93 33.57 -20.84
C GLY A 58 -17.62 32.26 -21.21
N LYS A 59 -18.94 32.30 -21.41
CA LYS A 59 -19.78 31.10 -21.64
C LYS A 59 -19.80 30.64 -23.09
N GLU A 60 -19.20 31.41 -23.98
CA GLU A 60 -19.11 31.17 -25.42
C GLU A 60 -18.09 30.10 -25.79
N HIS A 61 -17.21 29.73 -24.86
CA HIS A 61 -16.20 28.71 -25.06
C HIS A 61 -16.73 27.31 -24.78
N ASP A 62 -16.19 26.32 -25.49
CA ASP A 62 -16.39 24.92 -25.18
C ASP A 62 -15.52 24.54 -23.98
N PHE A 63 -16.16 24.14 -22.88
CA PHE A 63 -15.46 23.67 -21.69
C PHE A 63 -15.49 22.15 -21.60
N VAL A 64 -14.31 21.55 -21.47
CA VAL A 64 -14.14 20.11 -21.28
C VAL A 64 -13.52 19.86 -19.91
N PHE A 65 -14.19 19.09 -19.06
CA PHE A 65 -13.63 18.60 -17.81
C PHE A 65 -13.00 17.23 -18.03
N CYS A 66 -11.68 17.18 -17.90
CA CYS A 66 -10.91 15.94 -17.96
C CYS A 66 -10.66 15.42 -16.54
N ASN A 67 -11.24 14.27 -16.20
CA ASN A 67 -11.02 13.66 -14.89
C ASN A 67 -9.79 12.75 -14.87
N GLY A 68 -8.90 12.95 -13.89
CA GLY A 68 -7.79 12.05 -13.60
C GLY A 68 -8.11 11.08 -12.45
N GLY A 69 -8.09 9.78 -12.72
CA GLY A 69 -8.09 8.73 -11.70
C GLY A 69 -9.39 7.92 -11.55
N ASP A 70 -9.59 7.34 -10.37
CA ASP A 70 -10.50 6.20 -10.11
C ASP A 70 -12.00 6.58 -9.97
N ARG A 71 -12.38 7.84 -10.21
CA ARG A 71 -13.78 8.30 -10.08
C ARG A 71 -14.62 7.83 -11.27
N LYS A 72 -15.68 7.05 -11.01
CA LYS A 72 -16.67 6.58 -11.99
C LYS A 72 -17.84 7.57 -12.10
N LYS A 73 -18.64 7.47 -13.18
CA LYS A 73 -19.73 8.39 -13.56
C LYS A 73 -20.77 8.65 -12.44
N ASP A 74 -20.85 7.78 -11.44
CA ASP A 74 -21.77 7.81 -10.32
C ASP A 74 -21.29 8.64 -9.11
N ASN A 75 -20.06 9.16 -9.11
CA ASN A 75 -19.48 9.84 -7.95
C ASN A 75 -18.61 11.06 -8.30
N ILE A 76 -19.14 12.00 -9.10
CA ILE A 76 -18.42 13.20 -9.54
C ILE A 76 -19.32 14.42 -9.31
N PRO A 77 -19.14 15.16 -8.19
CA PRO A 77 -19.88 16.39 -7.94
C PRO A 77 -19.77 17.41 -9.08
N GLU A 78 -18.65 17.41 -9.80
CA GLU A 78 -18.38 18.27 -10.93
C GLU A 78 -19.39 18.09 -12.08
N MET A 79 -20.03 16.92 -12.23
CA MET A 79 -21.07 16.68 -13.24
C MET A 79 -22.35 17.50 -13.05
N LEU A 80 -22.54 18.09 -11.87
CA LEU A 80 -23.67 18.99 -11.61
C LEU A 80 -23.38 20.43 -12.06
N VAL A 81 -22.15 20.73 -12.47
CA VAL A 81 -21.79 22.05 -13.00
C VAL A 81 -22.16 22.12 -14.48
N ASP A 82 -23.12 23.00 -14.79
CA ASP A 82 -23.60 23.21 -16.16
C ASP A 82 -22.51 23.76 -17.10
N GLY A 83 -22.63 23.49 -18.39
CA GLY A 83 -21.75 24.04 -19.43
C GLY A 83 -20.40 23.35 -19.60
N TYR A 84 -20.23 22.12 -19.07
CA TYR A 84 -19.03 21.30 -19.28
C TYR A 84 -19.38 19.96 -19.96
N SER A 85 -18.59 19.57 -20.96
CA SER A 85 -18.52 18.18 -21.42
C SER A 85 -17.48 17.41 -20.59
N PHE A 86 -17.60 16.09 -20.54
CA PHE A 86 -16.76 15.23 -19.69
C PHE A 86 -15.95 14.23 -20.50
N GLU A 87 -14.64 14.25 -20.31
CA GLU A 87 -13.72 13.29 -20.90
C GLU A 87 -13.03 12.46 -19.80
N PHE A 88 -13.02 11.15 -19.99
CA PHE A 88 -12.48 10.17 -19.05
C PHE A 88 -11.28 9.46 -19.64
N ASN A 89 -10.37 8.97 -18.79
CA ASN A 89 -9.15 8.26 -19.19
C ASN A 89 -8.18 9.13 -20.01
N VAL A 90 -8.21 10.45 -19.82
CA VAL A 90 -7.22 11.36 -20.40
C VAL A 90 -5.85 11.01 -19.80
N GLY A 91 -4.89 10.64 -20.64
CA GLY A 91 -3.59 10.09 -20.22
C GLY A 91 -3.48 8.56 -20.26
N GLY A 92 -4.54 7.85 -20.67
CA GLY A 92 -4.57 6.40 -20.85
C GLY A 92 -5.21 5.66 -19.67
N GLY A 93 -5.57 4.38 -19.90
CA GLY A 93 -6.18 3.53 -18.88
C GLY A 93 -5.17 2.89 -17.91
N PHE A 94 -3.87 3.04 -18.18
CA PHE A 94 -2.81 2.49 -17.33
C PHE A 94 -2.28 3.56 -16.38
N LYS A 95 -2.44 3.32 -15.08
CA LYS A 95 -1.96 4.20 -14.02
C LYS A 95 -0.47 3.95 -13.78
N ALA A 96 0.39 4.79 -14.38
CA ALA A 96 1.84 4.66 -14.26
C ALA A 96 2.35 4.79 -12.82
N ASN A 97 1.78 5.73 -12.04
CA ASN A 97 2.15 5.96 -10.65
C ASN A 97 0.98 6.39 -9.77
N SER A 98 1.05 6.11 -8.46
CA SER A 98 0.09 6.60 -7.47
C SER A 98 0.77 7.13 -6.22
N SER A 99 0.50 8.38 -5.86
CA SER A 99 0.97 8.93 -4.58
C SER A 99 0.52 8.12 -3.36
N SER A 100 -0.58 7.36 -3.44
CA SER A 100 -1.01 6.48 -2.35
C SER A 100 -0.05 5.30 -2.15
N TRP A 101 0.41 4.64 -3.22
CA TRP A 101 1.42 3.59 -3.08
C TRP A 101 2.78 4.18 -2.71
N ILE A 102 3.14 5.37 -3.22
CA ILE A 102 4.47 5.95 -2.98
C ILE A 102 4.58 6.33 -1.51
N LEU A 103 3.52 6.92 -0.95
CA LEU A 103 3.45 7.25 0.46
C LEU A 103 3.47 6.01 1.35
N LYS A 104 2.84 4.91 0.91
CA LYS A 104 2.87 3.63 1.62
C LYS A 104 4.30 3.04 1.63
N GLU A 105 4.96 2.96 0.47
CA GLU A 105 6.34 2.46 0.35
C GLU A 105 7.35 3.35 1.09
N TRP A 106 7.19 4.68 1.02
CA TRP A 106 8.06 5.62 1.73
C TRP A 106 7.91 5.49 3.24
N GLN A 107 6.70 5.20 3.73
CA GLN A 107 6.45 5.00 5.15
C GLN A 107 6.85 3.61 5.62
N TYR A 108 6.67 2.60 4.77
CA TYR A 108 6.89 1.18 5.06
C TYR A 108 7.60 0.52 3.86
N PRO A 109 8.95 0.50 3.86
CA PRO A 109 9.71 -0.16 2.82
C PRO A 109 9.20 -1.58 2.61
N THR A 110 8.81 -1.89 1.37
CA THR A 110 8.22 -3.18 1.00
C THR A 110 9.16 -3.90 0.05
N GLU A 111 9.47 -5.15 0.36
CA GLU A 111 10.28 -6.01 -0.50
C GLU A 111 9.44 -7.18 -1.02
N ARG A 112 9.46 -7.38 -2.33
CA ARG A 112 8.78 -8.50 -2.98
C ARG A 112 9.72 -9.70 -3.13
N ARG A 113 9.23 -10.88 -2.77
CA ARG A 113 9.91 -12.17 -2.79
C ARG A 113 9.10 -13.18 -3.62
N VAL A 114 9.68 -14.34 -3.91
CA VAL A 114 9.01 -15.39 -4.71
C VAL A 114 7.74 -15.97 -4.05
N TRP A 115 7.61 -15.80 -2.73
CA TRP A 115 6.46 -16.27 -1.94
C TRP A 115 5.41 -15.18 -1.66
N GLY A 116 5.69 -13.93 -2.04
CA GLY A 116 4.83 -12.78 -1.73
C GLY A 116 5.64 -11.52 -1.42
N GLU A 117 5.33 -10.81 -0.35
CA GLU A 117 6.03 -9.59 0.03
C GLU A 117 6.05 -9.39 1.54
N PHE A 118 7.00 -8.58 2.03
CA PHE A 118 6.93 -8.05 3.39
C PHE A 118 7.17 -6.55 3.42
N SER A 119 6.55 -5.89 4.40
CA SER A 119 6.73 -4.47 4.68
C SER A 119 7.29 -4.28 6.09
N ASP A 120 8.36 -3.51 6.24
CA ASP A 120 8.87 -3.13 7.56
C ASP A 120 7.98 -2.02 8.16
N LEU A 121 7.25 -2.35 9.23
CA LEU A 121 6.27 -1.44 9.86
C LEU A 121 6.87 -0.61 11.00
N PHE A 122 7.80 -1.20 11.76
CA PHE A 122 8.47 -0.56 12.88
C PHE A 122 9.80 -1.27 13.14
N GLN A 123 10.82 -0.52 13.56
CA GLN A 123 12.06 -1.09 14.04
C GLN A 123 12.71 -0.19 15.08
N ASP A 124 13.13 -0.78 16.20
CA ASP A 124 14.06 -0.16 17.14
C ASP A 124 15.21 -1.12 17.46
N LYS A 125 15.89 -0.91 18.61
CA LYS A 125 17.05 -1.74 19.01
C LYS A 125 16.67 -3.14 19.49
N THR A 126 15.41 -3.38 19.84
CA THR A 126 14.96 -4.61 20.53
C THR A 126 13.87 -5.33 19.76
N VAL A 127 13.04 -4.58 19.02
CA VAL A 127 11.86 -5.09 18.34
C VAL A 127 11.87 -4.67 16.88
N LYS A 128 11.50 -5.60 16.01
CA LYS A 128 11.17 -5.34 14.60
C LYS A 128 9.77 -5.86 14.30
N VAL A 129 8.94 -5.04 13.66
CA VAL A 129 7.58 -5.41 13.25
C VAL A 129 7.49 -5.41 11.73
N LYS A 130 7.01 -6.52 11.18
CA LYS A 130 6.79 -6.69 9.74
C LYS A 130 5.33 -7.06 9.45
N GLU A 131 4.81 -6.60 8.32
CA GLU A 131 3.66 -7.25 7.67
C GLU A 131 4.21 -8.21 6.63
N LEU A 132 3.87 -9.50 6.71
CA LEU A 132 4.10 -10.47 5.65
C LEU A 132 2.79 -10.73 4.91
N VAL A 133 2.84 -10.76 3.58
CA VAL A 133 1.75 -11.19 2.71
C VAL A 133 2.22 -12.43 1.96
N ILE A 134 1.69 -13.60 2.34
CA ILE A 134 2.00 -14.87 1.68
C ILE A 134 0.97 -15.11 0.58
N GLU A 135 1.43 -15.18 -0.66
CA GLU A 135 0.57 -15.36 -1.83
C GLU A 135 -0.09 -16.77 -1.84
N PRO A 136 -1.21 -16.94 -2.57
CA PRO A 136 -1.88 -18.23 -2.74
C PRO A 136 -0.93 -19.33 -3.22
N GLY A 137 -0.97 -20.49 -2.54
CA GLY A 137 -0.15 -21.64 -2.87
C GLY A 137 1.35 -21.44 -2.65
N LYS A 138 1.77 -20.46 -1.84
CA LYS A 138 3.18 -20.17 -1.55
C LYS A 138 3.51 -20.38 -0.07
N GLY A 139 4.80 -20.46 0.22
CA GLY A 139 5.32 -20.54 1.59
C GLY A 139 6.73 -19.96 1.67
N ILE A 140 7.12 -19.59 2.88
CA ILE A 140 8.50 -19.14 3.16
C ILE A 140 9.43 -20.35 3.28
N SER A 141 10.74 -20.11 3.43
CA SER A 141 11.70 -21.19 3.73
C SER A 141 11.44 -21.80 5.10
N TYR A 142 11.68 -23.11 5.25
CA TYR A 142 11.76 -23.75 6.55
C TYR A 142 13.05 -23.34 7.24
N GLN A 143 12.91 -22.63 8.35
CA GLN A 143 13.98 -21.84 8.94
C GLN A 143 13.92 -21.83 10.47
N ARG A 144 15.02 -21.42 11.09
CA ARG A 144 15.09 -21.10 12.52
C ARG A 144 15.97 -19.87 12.75
N HIS A 145 15.79 -19.25 13.91
CA HIS A 145 16.59 -18.12 14.36
C HIS A 145 17.35 -18.43 15.63
N PHE A 146 18.63 -18.06 15.72
CA PHE A 146 19.43 -18.35 16.92
C PHE A 146 19.22 -17.34 18.05
N LYS A 147 18.91 -16.08 17.71
CA LYS A 147 18.94 -14.96 18.67
C LYS A 147 17.60 -14.25 18.87
N ARG A 148 16.61 -14.51 17.99
CA ARG A 148 15.27 -13.90 18.09
C ARG A 148 14.16 -14.94 18.26
N SER A 149 13.11 -14.49 18.93
CA SER A 149 11.80 -15.12 18.95
C SER A 149 10.82 -14.25 18.15
N GLU A 150 9.71 -14.84 17.75
CA GLU A 150 8.72 -14.20 16.90
C GLU A 150 7.32 -14.42 17.46
N ILE A 151 6.48 -13.40 17.37
CA ILE A 151 5.03 -13.49 17.59
C ILE A 151 4.37 -13.17 16.27
N TRP A 152 3.51 -14.08 15.81
CA TRP A 152 2.73 -13.92 14.59
C TRP A 152 1.27 -13.72 14.94
N PHE A 153 0.66 -12.68 14.38
CA PHE A 153 -0.78 -12.44 14.42
C PHE A 153 -1.34 -12.52 13.01
N ILE A 154 -2.29 -13.42 12.76
CA ILE A 154 -2.90 -13.57 11.45
C ILE A 154 -3.95 -12.47 11.27
N SER A 155 -3.59 -11.38 10.60
CA SER A 155 -4.46 -10.21 10.46
C SER A 155 -5.54 -10.39 9.41
N LYS A 156 -5.34 -11.29 8.44
CA LYS A 156 -6.32 -11.62 7.40
C LYS A 156 -6.01 -12.93 6.70
N GLY A 157 -7.05 -13.75 6.48
CA GLY A 157 -6.92 -15.01 5.75
C GLY A 157 -6.59 -16.17 6.68
N SER A 158 -5.87 -17.17 6.15
CA SER A 158 -5.44 -18.35 6.90
C SER A 158 -4.18 -18.95 6.30
N CYS A 159 -3.36 -19.57 7.12
CA CYS A 159 -2.16 -20.31 6.70
C CYS A 159 -1.98 -21.59 7.53
N GLU A 160 -1.03 -22.42 7.10
CA GLU A 160 -0.48 -23.52 7.88
C GLU A 160 0.90 -23.11 8.39
N VAL A 161 1.21 -23.51 9.62
CA VAL A 161 2.53 -23.35 10.23
C VAL A 161 3.11 -24.72 10.49
N LYS A 162 4.19 -25.06 9.77
CA LYS A 162 5.04 -26.22 10.05
C LYS A 162 6.01 -25.80 11.15
N HIS A 163 5.96 -26.41 12.33
CA HIS A 163 6.74 -26.00 13.50
C HIS A 163 7.32 -27.19 14.27
N SER A 164 8.58 -27.07 14.69
CA SER A 164 9.26 -28.03 15.55
C SER A 164 10.10 -27.32 16.63
N PRO A 165 9.85 -27.59 17.92
CA PRO A 165 10.62 -27.00 19.01
C PRO A 165 11.94 -27.74 19.34
N LYS A 166 12.21 -28.88 18.70
CA LYS A 166 13.38 -29.73 19.03
C LYS A 166 14.43 -29.76 17.92
N ASP A 167 14.04 -30.24 16.75
CA ASP A 167 14.92 -30.49 15.61
C ASP A 167 14.15 -30.33 14.29
N GLU A 168 14.83 -30.41 13.16
CA GLU A 168 14.23 -30.16 11.85
C GLU A 168 13.21 -31.24 11.40
N TYR A 169 13.24 -32.44 11.99
CA TYR A 169 12.48 -33.60 11.53
C TYR A 169 11.14 -33.80 12.27
N HIS A 170 11.07 -33.43 13.56
CA HIS A 170 9.91 -33.70 14.42
C HIS A 170 8.91 -32.54 14.46
N PHE A 171 8.43 -32.13 13.28
CA PHE A 171 7.49 -31.02 13.17
C PHE A 171 6.01 -31.43 13.30
N THR A 172 5.20 -30.46 13.66
CA THR A 172 3.74 -30.49 13.55
C THR A 172 3.28 -29.43 12.56
N VAL A 173 2.10 -29.61 11.95
CA VAL A 173 1.48 -28.60 11.09
C VAL A 173 0.20 -28.13 11.75
N THR A 174 0.15 -26.84 12.06
CA THR A 174 -1.01 -26.19 12.69
C THR A 174 -1.66 -25.23 11.70
N LYS A 175 -2.98 -25.32 11.53
CA LYS A 175 -3.71 -24.36 10.70
C LYS A 175 -4.14 -23.17 11.55
N LEU A 176 -3.84 -21.97 11.07
CA LEU A 176 -4.17 -20.70 11.72
C LEU A 176 -5.12 -19.90 10.84
N TYR A 177 -6.01 -19.16 11.47
CA TYR A 177 -7.05 -18.33 10.88
C TYR A 177 -6.90 -16.88 11.33
N THR A 178 -7.69 -15.99 10.73
CA THR A 178 -7.75 -14.59 11.15
C THR A 178 -8.00 -14.50 12.66
N ASP A 179 -7.27 -13.60 13.31
CA ASP A 179 -7.23 -13.37 14.76
C ASP A 179 -6.44 -14.40 15.60
N ASP A 180 -5.91 -15.47 14.99
CA ASP A 180 -5.02 -16.40 15.70
C ASP A 180 -3.64 -15.79 15.95
N ILE A 181 -3.02 -16.24 17.04
CA ILE A 181 -1.67 -15.88 17.46
C ILE A 181 -0.81 -17.14 17.53
N PHE A 182 0.42 -17.05 17.01
CA PHE A 182 1.42 -18.11 17.13
C PHE A 182 2.74 -17.53 17.64
N VAL A 183 3.47 -18.30 18.45
CA VAL A 183 4.76 -17.87 19.00
C VAL A 183 5.82 -18.88 18.62
N VAL A 184 6.90 -18.38 18.04
CA VAL A 184 8.09 -19.16 17.71
C VAL A 184 9.21 -18.70 18.64
N ARG A 185 9.82 -19.61 19.40
CA ARG A 185 10.98 -19.29 20.23
C ARG A 185 12.27 -19.41 19.44
N ALA A 186 13.31 -18.74 19.93
CA ALA A 186 14.65 -18.89 19.40
C ALA A 186 15.04 -20.37 19.37
N THR A 187 15.72 -20.76 18.29
CA THR A 187 16.17 -22.10 17.91
C THR A 187 15.08 -23.05 17.39
N GLU A 188 13.81 -22.67 17.47
CA GLU A 188 12.70 -23.48 16.95
C GLU A 188 12.57 -23.34 15.43
N TRP A 189 12.35 -24.49 14.77
CA TRP A 189 12.12 -24.54 13.34
C TRP A 189 10.68 -24.19 12.99
N HIS A 190 10.49 -23.36 11.98
CA HIS A 190 9.18 -22.87 11.58
C HIS A 190 9.12 -22.58 10.07
N GLN A 191 7.92 -22.72 9.49
CA GLN A 191 7.61 -22.35 8.10
C GLN A 191 6.14 -21.94 8.01
N ILE A 192 5.88 -20.80 7.37
CA ILE A 192 4.53 -20.36 7.01
C ILE A 192 4.21 -20.85 5.60
N ILE A 193 3.04 -21.47 5.43
CA ILE A 193 2.56 -21.99 4.15
C ILE A 193 1.12 -21.52 3.94
N ASN A 194 0.84 -20.83 2.84
CA ASN A 194 -0.50 -20.50 2.42
C ASN A 194 -0.97 -21.46 1.33
N LYS A 195 -1.73 -22.49 1.72
CA LYS A 195 -2.36 -23.44 0.78
C LYS A 195 -3.71 -22.99 0.23
N THR A 196 -4.13 -21.76 0.53
CA THR A 196 -5.44 -21.24 0.10
C THR A 196 -5.35 -20.53 -1.25
N ASP A 197 -6.51 -20.11 -1.76
CA ASP A 197 -6.67 -19.35 -3.01
C ASP A 197 -6.63 -17.83 -2.81
N LYS A 198 -6.39 -17.35 -1.58
CA LYS A 198 -6.34 -15.93 -1.23
C LYS A 198 -5.06 -15.60 -0.45
N PRO A 199 -4.52 -14.38 -0.55
CA PRO A 199 -3.37 -13.98 0.25
C PRO A 199 -3.64 -14.08 1.76
N CYS A 200 -2.64 -14.52 2.52
CA CYS A 200 -2.64 -14.51 3.98
C CYS A 200 -1.75 -13.37 4.48
N HIS A 201 -2.30 -12.51 5.36
CA HIS A 201 -1.57 -11.40 5.96
C HIS A 201 -1.23 -11.72 7.40
N ILE A 202 0.02 -11.45 7.78
CA ILE A 202 0.58 -11.80 9.07
C ILE A 202 1.36 -10.60 9.60
N ILE A 203 1.05 -10.18 10.82
CA ILE A 203 1.88 -9.22 11.55
C ILE A 203 2.87 -10.03 12.38
N GLU A 204 4.15 -9.87 12.06
CA GLU A 204 5.25 -10.52 12.76
C GLU A 204 5.96 -9.51 13.66
N ILE A 205 6.09 -9.86 14.93
CA ILE A 205 6.86 -9.11 15.93
C ILE A 205 8.08 -9.95 16.27
N GLN A 206 9.24 -9.53 15.78
CA GLN A 206 10.54 -10.12 16.09
C GLN A 206 11.14 -9.42 17.32
N TYR A 207 11.66 -10.19 18.27
CA TYR A 207 12.32 -9.66 19.47
C TYR A 207 13.41 -10.60 19.99
N GLY A 208 14.44 -10.07 20.62
CA GLY A 208 15.57 -10.86 21.12
C GLY A 208 16.84 -10.04 21.30
N GLU A 209 17.99 -10.72 21.33
CA GLU A 209 19.30 -10.08 21.46
C GLU A 209 19.68 -9.34 20.17
N GLU A 210 19.39 -9.94 19.02
CA GLU A 210 19.60 -9.38 17.68
C GLU A 210 18.45 -9.81 16.78
N THR A 211 18.00 -8.92 15.89
CA THR A 211 16.94 -9.18 14.90
C THR A 211 17.45 -9.00 13.46
N THR A 212 18.75 -9.23 13.24
CA THR A 212 19.39 -9.10 11.92
C THR A 212 19.21 -10.39 11.11
N GLU A 213 19.40 -10.32 9.79
CA GLU A 213 19.30 -11.51 8.92
C GLU A 213 20.49 -12.48 9.07
N ASP A 214 21.52 -12.13 9.85
CA ASP A 214 22.67 -13.02 10.10
C ASP A 214 22.33 -14.14 11.09
N ASP A 215 21.17 -14.06 11.76
CA ASP A 215 20.74 -15.00 12.80
C ASP A 215 19.94 -16.20 12.29
N ILE A 216 19.75 -16.31 10.97
CA ILE A 216 18.86 -17.28 10.35
C ILE A 216 19.60 -18.47 9.74
N GLU A 217 19.04 -19.66 9.94
CA GLU A 217 19.39 -20.87 9.21
C GLU A 217 18.18 -21.35 8.41
N ARG A 218 18.40 -21.72 7.14
CA ARG A 218 17.36 -22.21 6.23
C ARG A 218 17.73 -23.60 5.73
N LEU A 219 16.80 -24.54 5.79
CA LEU A 219 17.00 -25.90 5.28
C LEU A 219 16.41 -26.09 3.89
N GLU A 220 15.16 -25.66 3.70
CA GLU A 220 14.39 -25.96 2.50
C GLU A 220 13.56 -24.76 2.06
N TYR A 221 13.48 -24.52 0.76
CA TYR A 221 12.52 -23.59 0.18
C TYR A 221 11.18 -24.31 -0.01
N TYR A 222 10.09 -23.54 0.01
CA TYR A 222 8.79 -24.10 -0.33
C TYR A 222 8.69 -24.26 -1.85
N ASP A 223 8.68 -25.50 -2.33
CA ASP A 223 8.64 -25.78 -3.78
C ASP A 223 7.23 -25.79 -4.38
N GLY A 224 6.18 -25.72 -3.55
CA GLY A 224 4.79 -25.84 -4.01
C GLY A 224 4.50 -27.25 -4.54
N ASP A 225 3.56 -27.94 -3.90
CA ASP A 225 3.03 -29.19 -4.47
C ASP A 225 2.33 -28.94 -5.82
#